data_AF-A0AAV8VBP6-F1
#
_entry.id   AF-A0AAV8VBP6-F1
#
_cell.length_a   1.000
_cell.length_b   1.000
_cell.length_c   1.000
_cell.angle_alpha   90.00
_cell.angle_beta   90.00
_cell.angle_gamma   90.00
#
_symmetry.space_group_name_H-M   'P 1'
#
loop_
_entity.id
_entity.type
_entity.pdbx_description
1 polymer ?
#
loop_
_entity_poly.entity_id
_entity_poly.type
_entity_poly.pdbx_seq_one_letter_code
_entity_poly.pdbx_strand_id
1 'polypeptide(L)'
;MSSNSILCGIGDRFIAKLDEVFKLVATGNSATSSKKWVKSINHQLRLHYQALRNSESLGISRKLHTHIAHLKRYKHLFNSLAHVGAGHKNTRSRRVHWEDINSVFAGRIRTGIIINKRHIDVQNFLDDAYFLFKTRINKILRNSFQTMKVNAVFCGEFIKQSKVSESHNFKYFNTKNAIIDLGTELKTWFQDNIIDKILNKLDQFSEKDSNWALYKILNFEAMLEPLSEESSTKSTKYQKHTAFSVGYYFKCSYDDNLSFYKSHRGADCVQWFSNELETISKFIDTKLTTVVPMNMSQVQEMEFRLATICHICEKPFKDTEDHKKTRDHNHLTGMYRGASHNSCNLNYKNSFSVPIVLHNLSNYDGHFIISEVAKTGSIYLLPINKERYISFTKTMPHSNIKFRFIDSFRFLAESLDKLSSYLTNNELLNLRKEFHDLDDGKFKLLTRKGVFPYDYIDKIDKLQVTQLPDQEEFYNKLMDNNISDEDYRHAQNIWNKFEIKNL
;
A
#
# COMPACT_ATOMS: atom_id res chain seq x y z
N MET A 1 28.18 8.01 20.55
CA MET A 1 28.00 8.40 19.12
C MET A 1 28.81 7.43 18.27
N SER A 2 28.21 6.77 17.28
CA SER A 2 28.94 5.84 16.41
C SER A 2 29.99 6.58 15.55
N SER A 3 31.09 5.90 15.18
CA SER A 3 32.15 6.48 14.33
C SER A 3 31.60 7.10 13.04
N ASN A 4 30.58 6.48 12.45
CA ASN A 4 29.89 6.99 11.26
C ASN A 4 29.10 8.29 11.51
N SER A 5 28.50 8.47 12.69
CA SER A 5 27.80 9.72 13.04
C SER A 5 28.75 10.91 13.17
N ILE A 6 29.96 10.67 13.70
CA ILE A 6 31.02 11.67 13.80
C ILE A 6 31.51 12.06 12.39
N LEU A 7 31.70 11.07 11.50
CA LEU A 7 32.07 11.31 10.11
C LEU A 7 31.01 12.16 9.39
N CYS A 8 29.71 11.89 9.59
CA CYS A 8 28.66 12.73 9.02
C CYS A 8 28.75 14.18 9.50
N GLY A 9 29.04 14.43 10.78
CA GLY A 9 29.24 15.80 11.29
C GLY A 9 30.47 16.50 10.69
N ILE A 10 31.55 15.77 10.44
CA ILE A 10 32.74 16.28 9.72
C ILE A 10 32.40 16.57 8.26
N GLY A 11 31.65 15.68 7.62
CA GLY A 11 31.20 15.82 6.23
C GLY A 11 30.37 17.08 6.02
N ASP A 12 29.42 17.38 6.92
CA ASP A 12 28.60 18.59 6.86
C ASP A 12 29.47 19.86 6.89
N ARG A 13 30.43 19.93 7.83
CA ARG A 13 31.36 21.07 7.93
C ARG A 13 32.25 21.21 6.70
N PHE A 14 32.74 20.09 6.17
CA PHE A 14 33.57 20.10 4.97
C PHE A 14 32.80 20.57 3.75
N ILE A 15 31.54 20.13 3.61
CA ILE A 15 30.64 20.54 2.53
C ILE A 15 30.33 22.04 2.59
N ALA A 16 29.98 22.57 3.77
CA ALA A 16 29.73 24.01 3.93
C ALA A 16 30.95 24.83 3.49
N LYS A 17 32.16 24.36 3.84
CA LYS A 17 33.42 24.99 3.40
C LYS A 17 33.64 24.92 1.89
N LEU A 18 33.20 23.86 1.20
CA LEU A 18 33.35 23.75 -0.25
C LEU A 18 32.53 24.80 -1.00
N ASP A 19 31.32 25.12 -0.54
CA ASP A 19 30.48 26.16 -1.15
C ASP A 19 31.16 27.53 -1.11
N GLU A 20 31.72 27.91 0.05
CA GLU A 20 32.43 29.17 0.25
C GLU A 20 33.71 29.24 -0.61
N VAL A 21 34.53 28.20 -0.53
CA VAL A 21 35.81 28.11 -1.26
C VAL A 21 35.59 28.12 -2.76
N PHE A 22 34.59 27.40 -3.26
CA PHE A 22 34.35 27.35 -4.70
C PHE A 22 34.01 28.74 -5.26
N LYS A 23 33.22 29.55 -4.53
CA LYS A 23 32.93 30.94 -4.91
C LYS A 23 34.21 31.77 -5.03
N LEU A 24 35.13 31.64 -4.07
CA LEU A 24 36.42 32.36 -4.07
C LEU A 24 37.38 31.88 -5.17
N VAL A 25 37.44 30.57 -5.42
CA VAL A 25 38.35 30.01 -6.44
C VAL A 25 37.84 30.28 -7.86
N ALA A 26 36.51 30.31 -8.05
CA ALA A 26 35.90 30.63 -9.33
C ALA A 26 36.15 32.09 -9.76
N THR A 27 36.33 33.02 -8.82
CA THR A 27 36.63 34.43 -9.10
C THR A 27 38.13 34.72 -9.20
N GLY A 28 38.98 33.95 -8.51
CA GLY A 28 40.44 34.18 -8.43
C GLY A 28 41.34 33.34 -9.36
N ASN A 29 40.76 32.53 -10.25
CA ASN A 29 41.42 31.79 -11.35
C ASN A 29 42.79 31.13 -11.04
N SER A 30 42.91 30.38 -9.92
CA SER A 30 44.11 29.57 -9.62
C SER A 30 43.87 28.08 -9.88
N ALA A 31 44.42 27.58 -10.98
CA ALA A 31 44.42 26.15 -11.32
C ALA A 31 45.11 25.29 -10.24
N THR A 32 46.12 25.84 -9.56
CA THR A 32 46.84 25.19 -8.46
C THR A 32 45.96 25.00 -7.23
N SER A 33 45.14 26.01 -6.89
CA SER A 33 44.15 25.92 -5.80
C SER A 33 43.07 24.89 -6.11
N SER A 34 42.58 24.84 -7.35
CA SER A 34 41.58 23.84 -7.79
C SER A 34 42.09 22.40 -7.62
N LYS A 35 43.35 22.12 -8.03
CA LYS A 35 43.96 20.78 -7.88
C LYS A 35 44.09 20.36 -6.41
N LYS A 36 44.40 21.29 -5.49
CA LYS A 36 44.49 21.01 -4.04
C LYS A 36 43.14 20.57 -3.48
N TRP A 37 42.06 21.26 -3.85
CA TRP A 37 40.71 20.91 -3.39
C TRP A 37 40.21 19.59 -3.97
N VAL A 38 40.52 19.28 -5.23
CA VAL A 38 40.22 17.97 -5.81
C VAL A 38 40.91 16.84 -5.03
N LYS A 39 42.15 17.02 -4.56
CA LYS A 39 42.83 16.04 -3.69
C LYS A 39 42.09 15.85 -2.36
N SER A 40 41.72 16.93 -1.69
CA SER A 40 40.96 16.87 -0.43
C SER A 40 39.59 16.20 -0.60
N ILE A 41 38.88 16.51 -1.68
CA ILE A 41 37.62 15.88 -2.04
C ILE A 41 37.79 14.38 -2.28
N ASN A 42 38.84 13.95 -2.98
CA ASN A 42 39.12 12.53 -3.20
C ASN A 42 39.43 11.80 -1.88
N HIS A 43 40.08 12.46 -0.91
CA HIS A 43 40.29 11.89 0.42
C HIS A 43 38.95 11.72 1.16
N GLN A 44 38.11 12.75 1.18
CA GLN A 44 36.78 12.67 1.79
C GLN A 44 35.91 11.60 1.13
N LEU A 45 35.90 11.52 -0.21
CA LEU A 45 35.17 10.46 -0.92
C LEU A 45 35.59 9.05 -0.47
N ARG A 46 36.89 8.80 -0.29
CA ARG A 46 37.38 7.50 0.20
C ARG A 46 36.82 7.17 1.59
N LEU A 47 36.84 8.14 2.51
CA LEU A 47 36.28 7.96 3.86
C LEU A 47 34.77 7.68 3.82
N HIS A 48 34.02 8.42 3.00
CA HIS A 48 32.57 8.24 2.89
C HIS A 48 32.18 6.92 2.23
N TYR A 49 32.90 6.48 1.19
CA TYR A 49 32.70 5.15 0.61
C TYR A 49 33.03 4.02 1.59
N GLN A 50 34.08 4.19 2.42
CA GLN A 50 34.43 3.20 3.45
C GLN A 50 33.36 3.14 4.55
N ALA A 51 32.91 4.29 5.05
CA ALA A 51 31.83 4.36 6.03
C ALA A 51 30.51 3.79 5.50
N LEU A 52 30.21 4.01 4.21
CA LEU A 52 29.00 3.48 3.58
C LEU A 52 29.00 1.94 3.54
N ARG A 53 30.16 1.31 3.34
CA ARG A 53 30.29 -0.16 3.40
C ARG A 53 30.04 -0.74 4.80
N ASN A 54 30.30 0.06 5.83
CA ASN A 54 30.20 -0.34 7.24
C ASN A 54 29.00 0.29 7.95
N SER A 55 28.01 0.80 7.20
CA SER A 55 26.86 1.53 7.74
C SER A 55 25.66 0.61 7.94
N GLU A 56 25.20 0.48 9.18
CA GLU A 56 24.03 -0.35 9.54
C GLU A 56 22.71 0.44 9.58
N SER A 57 22.76 1.78 9.63
CA SER A 57 21.55 2.62 9.73
C SER A 57 21.21 3.33 8.42
N LEU A 58 19.94 3.25 8.03
CA LEU A 58 19.40 3.87 6.81
C LEU A 58 19.60 5.39 6.78
N GLY A 59 19.43 6.07 7.91
CA GLY A 59 19.59 7.53 7.99
C GLY A 59 21.04 7.97 7.75
N ILE A 60 21.99 7.20 8.27
CA ILE A 60 23.43 7.44 8.05
C ILE A 60 23.78 7.18 6.59
N SER A 61 23.31 6.07 6.01
CA SER A 61 23.58 5.73 4.60
C SER A 61 23.04 6.80 3.64
N ARG A 62 21.82 7.32 3.87
CA ARG A 62 21.26 8.43 3.09
C ARG A 62 22.11 9.70 3.17
N LYS A 63 22.57 10.04 4.38
CA LYS A 63 23.43 11.21 4.58
C LYS A 63 24.78 11.05 3.88
N LEU A 64 25.38 9.87 3.94
CA LEU A 64 26.62 9.54 3.20
C LEU A 64 26.42 9.61 1.68
N HIS A 65 25.29 9.14 1.14
CA HIS A 65 24.95 9.29 -0.28
C HIS A 65 24.87 10.77 -0.69
N THR A 66 24.21 11.61 0.11
CA THR A 66 24.16 13.07 -0.11
C THR A 66 25.56 13.67 -0.11
N HIS A 67 26.41 13.31 0.86
CA HIS A 67 27.78 13.79 0.92
C HIS A 67 28.60 13.37 -0.30
N ILE A 68 28.53 12.11 -0.71
CA ILE A 68 29.22 11.59 -1.90
C ILE A 68 28.79 12.38 -3.13
N ALA A 69 27.49 12.60 -3.32
CA ALA A 69 26.97 13.38 -4.44
C ALA A 69 27.48 14.82 -4.43
N HIS A 70 27.51 15.47 -3.27
CA HIS A 70 27.97 16.85 -3.14
C HIS A 70 29.48 16.98 -3.39
N LEU A 71 30.27 16.06 -2.84
CA LEU A 71 31.71 15.95 -3.07
C LEU A 71 32.01 15.73 -4.56
N LYS A 72 31.29 14.81 -5.22
CA LYS A 72 31.43 14.55 -6.66
C LYS A 72 31.04 15.75 -7.51
N ARG A 73 29.94 16.44 -7.16
CA ARG A 73 29.54 17.71 -7.80
C ARG A 73 30.70 18.71 -7.75
N TYR A 74 31.25 18.95 -6.56
CA TYR A 74 32.37 19.89 -6.41
C TYR A 74 33.64 19.45 -7.11
N LYS A 75 33.96 18.16 -7.11
CA LYS A 75 35.06 17.62 -7.90
C LYS A 75 34.91 17.97 -9.39
N HIS A 76 33.72 17.79 -9.95
CA HIS A 76 33.45 18.16 -11.34
C HIS A 76 33.57 19.67 -11.58
N LEU A 77 33.03 20.48 -10.66
CA LEU A 77 33.10 21.94 -10.76
C LEU A 77 34.55 22.44 -10.70
N PHE A 78 35.36 22.01 -9.74
CA PHE A 78 36.78 22.36 -9.65
C PHE A 78 37.59 21.86 -10.86
N ASN A 79 37.32 20.66 -11.35
CA ASN A 79 37.96 20.18 -12.57
C ASN A 79 37.58 21.05 -13.78
N SER A 80 36.35 21.56 -13.84
CA SER A 80 35.93 22.44 -14.93
C SER A 80 36.59 23.81 -14.91
N LEU A 81 36.94 24.33 -13.71
CA LEU A 81 37.71 25.56 -13.56
C LEU A 81 39.17 25.40 -14.03
N ALA A 82 39.73 24.19 -13.99
CA ALA A 82 41.08 23.90 -14.46
C ALA A 82 41.20 23.84 -16.01
N HIS A 83 40.08 23.85 -16.73
CA HIS A 83 40.01 23.66 -18.20
C HIS A 83 39.42 24.87 -18.94
N VAL A 84 39.53 26.08 -18.40
CA VAL A 84 39.02 27.30 -19.05
C VAL A 84 39.92 27.67 -20.23
N GLY A 85 39.45 27.47 -21.47
CA GLY A 85 40.22 27.79 -22.67
C GLY A 85 39.59 27.48 -24.04
N ALA A 86 38.42 26.86 -24.12
CA ALA A 86 37.74 26.72 -25.42
C ALA A 86 36.24 26.98 -25.27
N GLY A 87 35.62 27.61 -26.28
CA GLY A 87 34.17 27.79 -26.34
C GLY A 87 33.48 26.42 -26.33
N HIS A 88 32.87 26.04 -25.20
CA HIS A 88 32.25 24.73 -25.03
C HIS A 88 30.73 24.85 -25.05
N LYS A 89 30.09 24.13 -26.00
CA LYS A 89 28.63 23.98 -26.08
C LYS A 89 28.06 23.47 -24.75
N ASN A 90 26.93 24.02 -24.32
CA ASN A 90 26.22 23.62 -23.09
C ASN A 90 25.52 22.27 -23.30
N THR A 91 26.28 21.16 -23.30
CA THR A 91 25.78 19.80 -23.52
C THR A 91 25.24 19.17 -22.23
N ARG A 92 24.34 18.18 -22.36
CA ARG A 92 23.74 17.45 -21.22
C ARG A 92 24.76 16.83 -20.27
N SER A 93 25.88 16.30 -20.78
CA SER A 93 26.98 15.73 -19.97
C SER A 93 27.64 16.74 -19.03
N ARG A 94 27.49 18.05 -19.31
CA ARG A 94 27.92 19.14 -18.43
C ARG A 94 26.88 19.54 -17.40
N ARG A 95 25.62 19.16 -17.56
CA ARG A 95 24.51 19.56 -16.66
C ARG A 95 24.15 18.49 -15.63
N VAL A 96 24.28 17.22 -15.99
CA VAL A 96 24.04 16.06 -15.11
C VAL A 96 25.17 15.03 -15.20
N HIS A 97 25.32 14.17 -14.19
CA HIS A 97 26.28 13.07 -14.18
C HIS A 97 25.77 11.86 -13.42
N TRP A 98 25.93 10.67 -13.99
CA TRP A 98 25.59 9.42 -13.32
C TRP A 98 26.80 8.86 -12.58
N GLU A 99 26.64 8.62 -11.29
CA GLU A 99 27.63 7.97 -10.44
C GLU A 99 27.06 6.66 -9.89
N ASP A 100 27.74 5.54 -10.17
CA ASP A 100 27.39 4.25 -9.59
C ASP A 100 27.88 4.19 -8.13
N ILE A 101 27.00 3.87 -7.19
CA ILE A 101 27.33 3.59 -5.80
C ILE A 101 27.15 2.10 -5.54
N ASN A 102 28.25 1.45 -5.18
CA ASN A 102 28.21 0.06 -4.72
C ASN A 102 27.47 0.03 -3.39
N SER A 103 26.24 -0.49 -3.46
CA SER A 103 25.36 -0.62 -2.30
C SER A 103 25.94 -1.60 -1.28
N VAL A 104 25.59 -1.42 -0.01
CA VAL A 104 26.00 -2.27 1.13
C VAL A 104 25.58 -3.74 0.95
N PHE A 105 24.68 -4.01 -0.01
CA PHE A 105 24.06 -5.31 -0.24
C PHE A 105 24.81 -6.22 -1.22
N ALA A 106 26.15 -6.23 -1.18
CA ALA A 106 27.01 -7.15 -1.94
C ALA A 106 26.64 -7.29 -3.45
N GLY A 107 26.25 -6.18 -4.10
CA GLY A 107 25.89 -6.16 -5.53
C GLY A 107 24.44 -6.54 -5.88
N ARG A 108 23.60 -6.92 -4.90
CA ARG A 108 22.17 -7.22 -5.09
C ARG A 108 21.33 -5.98 -5.43
N ILE A 109 21.83 -4.80 -5.08
CA ILE A 109 21.19 -3.51 -5.36
C ILE A 109 22.21 -2.64 -6.07
N ARG A 110 21.85 -2.12 -7.24
CA ARG A 110 22.62 -1.07 -7.89
C ARG A 110 22.00 0.26 -7.53
N THR A 111 22.76 1.13 -6.88
CA THR A 111 22.32 2.50 -6.61
C THR A 111 23.03 3.42 -7.61
N GLY A 112 22.27 4.16 -8.40
CA GLY A 112 22.80 5.20 -9.27
C GLY A 112 22.43 6.58 -8.76
N ILE A 113 23.40 7.46 -8.59
CA ILE A 113 23.13 8.87 -8.28
C ILE A 113 23.32 9.72 -9.52
N ILE A 114 22.27 10.40 -9.94
CA ILE A 114 22.32 11.47 -10.94
C ILE A 114 22.57 12.79 -10.21
N ILE A 115 23.77 13.32 -10.39
CA ILE A 115 24.26 14.54 -9.74
C ILE A 115 23.91 15.75 -10.59
N ASN A 116 23.29 16.75 -9.96
CA ASN A 116 23.07 18.04 -10.59
C ASN A 116 24.35 18.87 -10.63
N LYS A 117 24.74 19.36 -11.81
CA LYS A 117 25.88 20.28 -11.98
C LYS A 117 25.44 21.72 -12.19
N ARG A 118 24.27 21.97 -12.80
CA ARG A 118 23.90 23.31 -13.34
C ARG A 118 22.41 23.67 -13.27
N HIS A 119 21.51 22.72 -13.05
CA HIS A 119 20.08 23.00 -13.04
C HIS A 119 19.66 23.75 -11.78
N ILE A 120 18.71 24.67 -11.96
CA ILE A 120 18.03 25.40 -10.89
C ILE A 120 16.57 24.97 -10.82
N ASP A 121 15.96 24.72 -11.98
CA ASP A 121 14.61 24.18 -12.11
C ASP A 121 14.58 22.64 -12.03
N VAL A 122 13.60 22.10 -11.29
CA VAL A 122 13.49 20.67 -10.98
C VAL A 122 13.03 19.87 -12.19
N GLN A 123 12.05 20.37 -12.94
CA GLN A 123 11.54 19.69 -14.14
C GLN A 123 12.68 19.50 -15.15
N ASN A 124 13.38 20.59 -15.50
CA ASN A 124 14.52 20.54 -16.42
C ASN A 124 15.65 19.61 -15.94
N PHE A 125 15.89 19.55 -14.63
CA PHE A 125 16.87 18.61 -14.07
C PHE A 125 16.43 17.16 -14.28
N LEU A 126 15.17 16.84 -13.98
CA LEU A 126 14.64 15.48 -14.13
C LEU A 126 14.53 15.06 -15.59
N ASP A 127 14.25 15.99 -16.50
CA ASP A 127 14.26 15.73 -17.95
C ASP A 127 15.65 15.33 -18.45
N ASP A 128 16.71 16.03 -18.01
CA ASP A 128 18.07 15.64 -18.35
C ASP A 128 18.51 14.35 -17.62
N ALA A 129 18.02 14.13 -16.41
CA ALA A 129 18.23 12.90 -15.64
C ALA A 129 17.62 11.69 -16.35
N TYR A 130 16.44 11.83 -16.97
CA TYR A 130 15.76 10.77 -17.72
C TYR A 130 16.66 10.17 -18.80
N PHE A 131 17.45 10.97 -19.52
CA PHE A 131 18.31 10.42 -20.56
C PHE A 131 19.44 9.55 -20.00
N LEU A 132 20.04 9.95 -18.87
CA LEU A 132 21.05 9.13 -18.20
C LEU A 132 20.43 7.85 -17.63
N PHE A 133 19.25 7.98 -17.01
CA PHE A 133 18.46 6.87 -16.51
C PHE A 133 18.15 5.89 -17.64
N LYS A 134 17.50 6.35 -18.73
CA LYS A 134 17.15 5.55 -19.91
C LYS A 134 18.32 4.75 -20.45
N THR A 135 19.48 5.38 -20.65
CA THR A 135 20.67 4.68 -21.17
C THR A 135 21.12 3.56 -20.22
N ARG A 136 21.08 3.80 -18.90
CA ARG A 136 21.49 2.81 -17.90
C ARG A 136 20.49 1.67 -17.77
N ILE A 137 19.20 1.99 -17.70
CA ILE A 137 18.13 0.98 -17.61
C ILE A 137 18.11 0.10 -18.85
N ASN A 138 18.18 0.67 -20.05
CA ASN A 138 18.24 -0.12 -21.29
C ASN A 138 19.46 -1.05 -21.33
N LYS A 139 20.62 -0.59 -20.84
CA LYS A 139 21.82 -1.45 -20.75
C LYS A 139 21.62 -2.59 -19.76
N ILE A 140 20.93 -2.36 -18.65
CA ILE A 140 20.62 -3.39 -17.66
C ILE A 140 19.64 -4.41 -18.26
N LEU A 141 18.48 -3.96 -18.76
CA LEU A 141 17.43 -4.82 -19.32
C LEU A 141 17.95 -5.71 -20.46
N ARG A 142 18.79 -5.18 -21.35
CA ARG A 142 19.40 -5.95 -22.46
C ARG A 142 20.40 -7.01 -21.99
N ASN A 143 21.09 -6.77 -20.87
CA ASN A 143 22.16 -7.64 -20.41
C ASN A 143 21.68 -8.72 -19.43
N SER A 144 20.50 -8.57 -18.82
CA SER A 144 20.03 -9.46 -17.76
C SER A 144 18.66 -10.12 -18.00
N PHE A 145 17.92 -9.77 -19.06
CA PHE A 145 16.57 -10.31 -19.35
C PHE A 145 15.63 -10.35 -18.12
N GLN A 146 15.76 -9.36 -17.23
CA GLN A 146 15.08 -9.34 -15.93
C GLN A 146 14.17 -8.12 -15.81
N THR A 147 13.05 -8.31 -15.12
CA THR A 147 12.25 -7.23 -14.57
C THR A 147 13.03 -6.56 -13.44
N MET A 148 12.83 -5.27 -13.22
CA MET A 148 13.52 -4.51 -12.19
C MET A 148 12.56 -3.63 -11.41
N LYS A 149 12.75 -3.57 -10.11
CA LYS A 149 12.06 -2.64 -9.22
C LYS A 149 12.91 -1.39 -9.04
N VAL A 150 12.30 -0.24 -9.27
CA VAL A 150 12.94 1.06 -9.20
C VAL A 150 12.21 1.94 -8.21
N ASN A 151 12.95 2.50 -7.27
CA ASN A 151 12.50 3.65 -6.49
C ASN A 151 13.54 4.75 -6.57
N ALA A 152 13.06 5.99 -6.45
CA ALA A 152 13.88 7.16 -6.57
C ALA A 152 13.82 8.05 -5.34
N VAL A 153 14.89 8.80 -5.10
CA VAL A 153 14.96 9.80 -4.04
C VAL A 153 15.52 11.08 -4.65
N PHE A 154 14.71 12.13 -4.65
CA PHE A 154 15.18 13.47 -4.96
C PHE A 154 15.72 14.14 -3.70
N CYS A 155 16.89 14.75 -3.80
CA CYS A 155 17.51 15.50 -2.72
C CYS A 155 17.73 16.95 -3.14
N GLY A 156 17.14 17.86 -2.37
CA GLY A 156 17.33 19.31 -2.48
C GLY A 156 17.80 19.89 -1.16
N GLU A 157 18.56 20.96 -1.24
CA GLU A 157 18.84 21.85 -0.12
C GLU A 157 17.75 22.92 -0.08
N PHE A 158 17.15 23.11 1.10
CA PHE A 158 16.09 24.07 1.32
C PHE A 158 16.54 25.10 2.34
N ILE A 159 16.06 26.33 2.15
CA ILE A 159 16.32 27.48 3.01
C ILE A 159 15.02 27.88 3.70
N LYS A 160 15.07 28.09 5.02
CA LYS A 160 14.03 28.77 5.77
C LYS A 160 14.58 30.08 6.30
N GLN A 161 14.08 31.18 5.77
CA GLN A 161 14.42 32.53 6.23
C GLN A 161 13.54 32.90 7.42
N SER A 162 14.18 33.26 8.53
CA SER A 162 13.55 33.92 9.66
C SER A 162 14.13 35.33 9.81
N LYS A 163 13.45 36.22 10.55
CA LYS A 163 13.96 37.58 10.82
C LYS A 163 15.33 37.63 11.52
N VAL A 164 15.79 36.50 12.09
CA VAL A 164 16.98 36.43 12.96
C VAL A 164 18.05 35.44 12.44
N SER A 165 17.68 34.48 11.59
CA SER A 165 18.60 33.46 11.09
C SER A 165 18.15 32.83 9.77
N GLU A 166 19.13 32.39 8.99
CA GLU A 166 18.97 31.56 7.79
C GLU A 166 19.30 30.11 8.15
N SER A 167 18.37 29.18 7.92
CA SER A 167 18.61 27.75 8.18
C SER A 167 18.56 26.96 6.88
N HIS A 168 19.62 26.17 6.64
CA HIS A 168 19.78 25.29 5.49
C HIS A 168 19.57 23.84 5.92
N ASN A 169 18.69 23.13 5.24
CA ASN A 169 18.45 21.71 5.50
C ASN A 169 18.26 20.91 4.22
N PHE A 170 18.82 19.70 4.20
CA PHE A 170 18.54 18.75 3.14
C PHE A 170 17.16 18.12 3.34
N LYS A 171 16.35 18.12 2.29
CA LYS A 171 15.06 17.43 2.24
C LYS A 171 15.09 16.35 1.17
N TYR A 172 14.39 15.26 1.46
CA TYR A 172 14.39 14.03 0.67
C TYR A 172 12.97 13.69 0.25
N PHE A 173 12.76 13.52 -1.05
CA PHE A 173 11.47 13.22 -1.63
C PHE A 173 11.54 11.86 -2.33
N ASN A 174 11.02 10.85 -1.66
CA ASN A 174 11.08 9.46 -2.13
C ASN A 174 9.90 9.13 -3.06
N THR A 175 10.10 8.39 -4.13
CA THR A 175 9.02 7.75 -4.89
C THR A 175 8.71 6.37 -4.32
N LYS A 176 7.50 5.86 -4.58
CA LYS A 176 7.18 4.46 -4.30
C LYS A 176 7.95 3.58 -5.28
N ASN A 177 8.14 2.33 -4.91
CA ASN A 177 8.68 1.34 -5.83
C ASN A 177 7.75 1.16 -7.02
N ALA A 178 8.31 1.17 -8.23
CA ALA A 178 7.62 0.91 -9.47
C ALA A 178 8.44 -0.07 -10.33
N ILE A 179 7.76 -0.85 -11.17
CA ILE A 179 8.36 -1.97 -11.91
C ILE A 179 8.68 -1.53 -13.35
N ILE A 180 9.84 -1.96 -13.86
CA ILE A 180 10.26 -1.80 -15.26
C ILE A 180 10.62 -3.19 -15.81
N ASP A 181 10.07 -3.54 -16.96
CA ASP A 181 10.46 -4.70 -17.78
C ASP A 181 10.85 -4.28 -19.22
N LEU A 182 11.15 -5.27 -20.07
CA LEU A 182 11.50 -5.05 -21.48
C LEU A 182 10.38 -4.38 -22.30
N GLY A 183 9.12 -4.51 -21.88
CA GLY A 183 7.96 -3.92 -22.56
C GLY A 183 7.60 -2.52 -22.04
N THR A 184 8.27 -2.04 -21.01
CA THR A 184 7.95 -0.76 -20.37
C THR A 184 8.41 0.43 -21.23
N GLU A 185 7.47 1.31 -21.59
CA GLU A 185 7.80 2.56 -22.26
C GLU A 185 8.43 3.53 -21.24
N LEU A 186 9.76 3.66 -21.29
CA LEU A 186 10.51 4.34 -20.23
C LEU A 186 10.18 5.82 -20.07
N LYS A 187 9.72 6.52 -21.13
CA LYS A 187 9.44 7.96 -21.05
C LYS A 187 8.21 8.23 -20.21
N THR A 188 7.08 7.61 -20.54
CA THR A 188 5.82 7.67 -19.78
C THR A 188 6.03 7.12 -18.38
N TRP A 189 6.73 5.99 -18.25
CA TRP A 189 7.03 5.43 -16.93
C TRP A 189 7.81 6.41 -16.04
N PHE A 190 8.83 7.08 -16.56
CA PHE A 190 9.63 8.05 -15.79
C PHE A 190 8.83 9.31 -15.47
N GLN A 191 7.96 9.76 -16.38
CA GLN A 191 7.05 10.86 -16.13
C GLN A 191 6.13 10.53 -14.93
N ASP A 192 5.37 9.44 -15.03
CA ASP A 192 4.30 9.11 -14.09
C ASP A 192 4.82 8.71 -12.70
N ASN A 193 5.94 7.98 -12.65
CA ASN A 193 6.45 7.37 -11.42
C ASN A 193 7.53 8.20 -10.74
N ILE A 194 8.16 9.13 -11.46
CA ILE A 194 9.26 9.94 -10.95
C ILE A 194 8.94 11.42 -11.01
N ILE A 195 8.77 11.99 -12.21
CA ILE A 195 8.62 13.43 -12.38
C ILE A 195 7.38 13.93 -11.64
N ASP A 196 6.21 13.38 -11.99
CA ASP A 196 4.95 13.80 -11.39
C ASP A 196 4.94 13.56 -9.88
N LYS A 197 5.51 12.44 -9.42
CA LYS A 197 5.54 12.12 -7.99
C LYS A 197 6.46 13.02 -7.19
N ILE A 198 7.59 13.45 -7.76
CA ILE A 198 8.52 14.38 -7.09
C ILE A 198 7.93 15.79 -7.08
N LEU A 199 7.43 16.27 -8.23
CA LEU A 199 6.87 17.61 -8.34
C LEU A 199 5.65 17.78 -7.43
N ASN A 200 4.70 16.86 -7.46
CA ASN A 200 3.54 16.90 -6.55
C ASN A 200 3.96 16.94 -5.07
N LYS A 201 5.03 16.24 -4.68
CA LYS A 201 5.52 16.27 -3.30
C LYS A 201 6.25 17.56 -2.95
N LEU A 202 6.90 18.20 -3.92
CA LEU A 202 7.50 19.52 -3.75
C LEU A 202 6.41 20.58 -3.60
N ASP A 203 5.37 20.53 -4.44
CA ASP A 203 4.23 21.46 -4.40
C ASP A 203 3.50 21.36 -3.05
N GLN A 204 3.18 20.13 -2.62
CA GLN A 204 2.59 19.87 -1.30
C GLN A 204 3.48 20.30 -0.13
N PHE A 205 4.80 20.35 -0.34
CA PHE A 205 5.74 20.80 0.68
C PHE A 205 5.85 22.33 0.75
N SER A 206 5.69 23.01 -0.38
CA SER A 206 5.60 24.48 -0.43
C SER A 206 4.27 25.02 0.09
N GLU A 207 3.15 24.35 -0.18
CA GLU A 207 1.80 24.83 0.16
C GLU A 207 1.45 24.72 1.67
N LYS A 208 2.16 23.88 2.43
CA LYS A 208 1.86 23.62 3.86
C LYS A 208 2.47 24.63 4.85
N ASP A 209 2.52 25.93 4.53
CA ASP A 209 3.08 27.01 5.39
C ASP A 209 4.49 26.72 5.95
N SER A 210 5.29 25.93 5.23
CA SER A 210 6.55 25.41 5.78
C SER A 210 7.64 26.50 5.87
N ASN A 211 7.47 27.63 5.16
CA ASN A 211 8.45 28.71 4.94
C ASN A 211 9.79 28.21 4.37
N TRP A 212 9.81 27.02 3.75
CA TRP A 212 11.00 26.46 3.11
C TRP A 212 10.95 26.69 1.60
N ALA A 213 11.95 27.39 1.07
CA ALA A 213 12.16 27.51 -0.37
C ALA A 213 13.27 26.53 -0.81
N LEU A 214 13.14 25.97 -2.02
CA LEU A 214 14.22 25.18 -2.63
C LEU A 214 15.39 26.12 -2.94
N TYR A 215 16.52 25.91 -2.27
CA TYR A 215 17.74 26.68 -2.48
C TYR A 215 18.58 26.09 -3.62
N LYS A 216 18.70 24.74 -3.64
CA LYS A 216 19.61 24.05 -4.57
C LYS A 216 19.19 22.62 -4.82
N ILE A 217 19.18 22.21 -6.08
CA ILE A 217 19.01 20.80 -6.47
C ILE A 217 20.37 20.10 -6.30
N LEU A 218 20.42 19.03 -5.52
CA LEU A 218 21.66 18.27 -5.32
C LEU A 218 21.74 17.08 -6.25
N ASN A 219 20.80 16.15 -6.11
CA ASN A 219 20.83 14.90 -6.84
C ASN A 219 19.46 14.25 -6.95
N PHE A 220 19.45 13.22 -7.79
CA PHE A 220 18.39 12.25 -7.95
C PHE A 220 19.04 10.86 -7.81
N GLU A 221 18.68 10.11 -6.77
CA GLU A 221 19.14 8.75 -6.55
C GLU A 221 18.11 7.77 -7.12
N ALA A 222 18.54 6.85 -7.98
CA ALA A 222 17.75 5.73 -8.47
C ALA A 222 18.30 4.43 -7.87
N MET A 223 17.48 3.77 -7.07
CA MET A 223 17.76 2.44 -6.54
C MET A 223 17.17 1.41 -7.49
N LEU A 224 18.05 0.57 -8.02
CA LEU A 224 17.77 -0.43 -9.04
C LEU A 224 17.91 -1.82 -8.43
N GLU A 225 16.81 -2.57 -8.42
CA GLU A 225 16.76 -3.92 -7.86
C GLU A 225 16.34 -4.92 -8.94
N PRO A 226 17.27 -5.76 -9.43
CA PRO A 226 16.93 -6.85 -10.32
C PRO A 226 15.94 -7.79 -9.63
N LEU A 227 14.91 -8.22 -10.35
CA LEU A 227 14.05 -9.32 -9.95
C LEU A 227 14.59 -10.57 -10.66
N SER A 228 15.44 -11.36 -10.00
CA SER A 228 15.64 -12.74 -10.42
C SER A 228 14.47 -13.60 -9.93
N GLU A 229 14.17 -14.68 -10.64
CA GLU A 229 13.17 -15.67 -10.21
C GLU A 229 13.50 -16.26 -8.82
N GLU A 230 14.74 -16.09 -8.34
CA GLU A 230 15.20 -16.48 -7.00
C GLU A 230 15.37 -15.30 -6.01
N SER A 231 15.36 -14.05 -6.47
CA SER A 231 15.41 -12.88 -5.59
C SER A 231 14.02 -12.30 -5.44
N SER A 232 13.24 -12.95 -4.59
CA SER A 232 12.11 -12.34 -3.92
C SER A 232 12.50 -10.96 -3.41
N THR A 233 11.88 -9.92 -3.99
CA THR A 233 11.43 -8.68 -3.35
C THR A 233 12.39 -8.01 -2.32
N LYS A 234 12.64 -6.69 -2.41
CA LYS A 234 12.92 -5.82 -1.25
C LYS A 234 11.66 -5.44 -0.47
N SER A 235 10.69 -6.34 -0.39
CA SER A 235 10.33 -6.72 0.95
C SER A 235 11.27 -7.88 1.21
N THR A 236 12.31 -7.72 2.05
CA THR A 236 12.76 -8.90 2.79
C THR A 236 11.48 -9.66 3.10
N LYS A 237 11.34 -10.91 2.63
CA LYS A 237 10.25 -11.76 3.10
C LYS A 237 10.55 -11.91 4.57
N TYR A 238 10.16 -10.88 5.32
CA TYR A 238 10.41 -10.69 6.72
C TYR A 238 9.75 -11.87 7.40
N GLN A 239 8.53 -12.17 6.93
CA GLN A 239 7.83 -13.42 7.11
C GLN A 239 7.11 -13.82 5.81
N LYS A 240 6.98 -15.14 5.60
CA LYS A 240 5.97 -15.69 4.69
C LYS A 240 4.68 -15.77 5.49
N HIS A 241 3.76 -14.84 5.24
CA HIS A 241 2.44 -14.91 5.85
C HIS A 241 1.72 -16.14 5.29
N THR A 242 1.23 -16.99 6.18
CA THR A 242 0.42 -18.15 5.83
C THR A 242 -0.83 -18.05 6.69
N ALA A 243 -2.00 -18.08 6.07
CA ALA A 243 -3.25 -18.09 6.82
C ALA A 243 -3.32 -19.38 7.65
N PHE A 244 -3.56 -19.24 8.95
CA PHE A 244 -3.78 -20.35 9.88
C PHE A 244 -5.16 -20.29 10.53
N SER A 245 -5.93 -19.23 10.24
CA SER A 245 -7.29 -19.08 10.72
C SER A 245 -8.10 -18.25 9.74
N VAL A 246 -9.37 -18.60 9.56
CA VAL A 246 -10.36 -17.82 8.81
C VAL A 246 -11.64 -17.79 9.63
N GLY A 247 -12.33 -16.65 9.63
CA GLY A 247 -13.67 -16.51 10.18
C GLY A 247 -14.53 -15.67 9.25
N TYR A 248 -15.83 -15.98 9.20
CA TYR A 248 -16.80 -15.18 8.46
C TYR A 248 -18.14 -15.14 9.19
N TYR A 249 -18.86 -14.04 8.99
CA TYR A 249 -20.24 -13.90 9.42
C TYR A 249 -21.14 -13.85 8.19
N PHE A 250 -22.03 -14.83 8.05
CA PHE A 250 -23.07 -14.83 7.03
C PHE A 250 -24.27 -14.04 7.55
N LYS A 251 -24.63 -12.95 6.86
CA LYS A 251 -25.81 -12.15 7.20
C LYS A 251 -26.94 -12.43 6.23
N CYS A 252 -28.07 -12.89 6.75
CA CYS A 252 -29.33 -12.88 6.02
C CYS A 252 -30.08 -11.57 6.32
N SER A 253 -30.51 -10.86 5.28
CA SER A 253 -31.15 -9.55 5.44
C SER A 253 -32.63 -9.61 5.78
N TYR A 254 -33.29 -10.73 5.48
CA TYR A 254 -34.75 -10.87 5.63
C TYR A 254 -35.16 -11.79 6.79
N ASP A 255 -34.27 -12.67 7.25
CA ASP A 255 -34.49 -13.54 8.40
C ASP A 255 -33.18 -13.71 9.17
N ASP A 256 -33.05 -12.98 10.28
CA ASP A 256 -31.81 -12.94 11.02
C ASP A 256 -31.48 -14.28 11.72
N ASN A 257 -32.45 -15.19 11.88
CA ASN A 257 -32.20 -16.54 12.41
C ASN A 257 -31.40 -17.42 11.44
N LEU A 258 -31.34 -17.02 10.17
CA LEU A 258 -30.49 -17.65 9.16
C LEU A 258 -29.09 -17.04 9.11
N SER A 259 -28.82 -15.98 9.87
CA SER A 259 -27.47 -15.42 10.02
C SER A 259 -26.65 -16.26 11.00
N PHE A 260 -25.36 -16.45 10.71
CA PHE A 260 -24.49 -17.25 11.56
C PHE A 260 -23.01 -16.87 11.38
N TYR A 261 -22.21 -17.07 12.43
CA TYR A 261 -20.76 -17.02 12.38
C TYR A 261 -20.17 -18.43 12.21
N LYS A 262 -19.08 -18.54 11.46
CA LYS A 262 -18.21 -19.73 11.52
C LYS A 262 -16.75 -19.31 11.44
N SER A 263 -15.89 -20.13 12.02
CA SER A 263 -14.45 -20.00 11.91
C SER A 263 -13.76 -21.35 11.88
N HIS A 264 -12.54 -21.37 11.35
CA HIS A 264 -11.70 -22.55 11.31
C HIS A 264 -10.25 -22.15 11.51
N ARG A 265 -9.58 -22.82 12.46
CA ARG A 265 -8.16 -22.64 12.78
C ARG A 265 -7.40 -23.89 12.32
N GLY A 266 -6.54 -23.73 11.33
CA GLY A 266 -5.78 -24.81 10.70
C GLY A 266 -5.02 -24.34 9.46
N ALA A 267 -4.01 -25.11 9.04
CA ALA A 267 -3.23 -24.83 7.82
C ALA A 267 -4.09 -24.93 6.54
N ASP A 268 -5.23 -25.63 6.63
CA ASP A 268 -6.23 -25.82 5.59
C ASP A 268 -7.35 -24.75 5.63
N CYS A 269 -7.25 -23.71 6.48
CA CYS A 269 -8.33 -22.75 6.69
C CYS A 269 -8.86 -22.06 5.42
N VAL A 270 -7.99 -21.79 4.44
CA VAL A 270 -8.42 -21.20 3.16
C VAL A 270 -9.17 -22.21 2.30
N GLN A 271 -8.74 -23.48 2.30
CA GLN A 271 -9.44 -24.58 1.61
C GLN A 271 -10.80 -24.85 2.25
N TRP A 272 -10.84 -24.87 3.58
CA TRP A 272 -12.09 -24.96 4.35
C TRP A 272 -13.04 -23.82 3.99
N PHE A 273 -12.55 -22.58 3.94
CA PHE A 273 -13.37 -21.43 3.55
C PHE A 273 -13.89 -21.54 2.11
N SER A 274 -13.06 -22.03 1.17
CA SER A 274 -13.50 -22.30 -0.20
C SER A 274 -14.61 -23.35 -0.26
N ASN A 275 -14.53 -24.40 0.55
CA ASN A 275 -15.58 -25.43 0.64
C ASN A 275 -16.85 -24.87 1.27
N GLU A 276 -16.74 -23.96 2.25
CA GLU A 276 -17.89 -23.29 2.84
C GLU A 276 -18.66 -22.45 1.82
N LEU A 277 -17.99 -21.86 0.81
CA LEU A 277 -18.70 -21.19 -0.30
C LEU A 277 -19.62 -22.16 -1.07
N GLU A 278 -19.22 -23.42 -1.23
CA GLU A 278 -20.05 -24.47 -1.86
C GLU A 278 -21.24 -24.83 -0.98
N THR A 279 -21.03 -24.99 0.33
CA THR A 279 -22.09 -25.22 1.31
C THR A 279 -23.11 -24.07 1.31
N ILE A 280 -22.62 -22.83 1.36
CA ILE A 280 -23.44 -21.61 1.33
C ILE A 280 -24.20 -21.52 0.00
N SER A 281 -23.56 -21.82 -1.13
CA SER A 281 -24.22 -21.81 -2.44
C SER A 281 -25.43 -22.74 -2.46
N LYS A 282 -25.26 -24.00 -2.01
CA LYS A 282 -26.35 -24.98 -1.94
C LYS A 282 -27.47 -24.52 -1.00
N PHE A 283 -27.11 -23.93 0.13
CA PHE A 283 -28.07 -23.36 1.07
C PHE A 283 -28.89 -22.24 0.40
N ILE A 284 -28.24 -21.31 -0.30
CA ILE A 284 -28.93 -20.19 -0.98
C ILE A 284 -29.77 -20.69 -2.14
N ASP A 285 -29.28 -21.63 -2.95
CA ASP A 285 -30.05 -22.23 -4.05
C ASP A 285 -31.34 -22.86 -3.52
N THR A 286 -31.27 -23.58 -2.41
CA THR A 286 -32.45 -24.16 -1.76
C THR A 286 -33.45 -23.07 -1.39
N LYS A 287 -32.99 -21.93 -0.84
CA LYS A 287 -33.87 -20.81 -0.49
C LYS A 287 -34.45 -20.11 -1.71
N LEU A 288 -33.68 -19.92 -2.78
CA LEU A 288 -34.14 -19.23 -3.99
C LEU A 288 -35.04 -20.08 -4.88
N THR A 289 -34.96 -21.41 -4.78
CA THR A 289 -35.81 -22.35 -5.53
C THR A 289 -37.07 -22.75 -4.78
N THR A 290 -37.12 -22.53 -3.46
CA THR A 290 -38.32 -22.77 -2.65
C THR A 290 -39.41 -21.78 -3.01
N VAL A 291 -40.59 -22.27 -3.39
CA VAL A 291 -41.76 -21.44 -3.65
C VAL A 291 -42.38 -21.00 -2.33
N VAL A 292 -42.28 -19.71 -2.00
CA VAL A 292 -42.93 -19.12 -0.83
C VAL A 292 -44.28 -18.52 -1.26
N PRO A 293 -45.42 -18.95 -0.65
CA PRO A 293 -46.72 -18.37 -0.97
C PRO A 293 -46.77 -16.88 -0.65
N MET A 294 -47.49 -16.13 -1.49
CA MET A 294 -47.72 -14.71 -1.27
C MET A 294 -48.54 -14.50 0.00
N ASN A 295 -48.05 -13.62 0.87
CA ASN A 295 -48.74 -13.16 2.07
C ASN A 295 -49.16 -11.70 1.88
N MET A 296 -50.47 -11.46 1.88
CA MET A 296 -51.08 -10.16 1.61
C MET A 296 -52.22 -9.89 2.60
N SER A 297 -52.20 -8.72 3.24
CA SER A 297 -53.28 -8.28 4.13
C SER A 297 -54.48 -7.74 3.33
N GLN A 298 -55.63 -7.59 4.00
CA GLN A 298 -56.81 -6.98 3.37
C GLN A 298 -56.56 -5.53 2.90
N VAL A 299 -55.76 -4.78 3.65
CA VAL A 299 -55.38 -3.40 3.29
C VAL A 299 -54.54 -3.40 2.02
N GLN A 300 -53.54 -4.29 1.92
CA GLN A 300 -52.68 -4.41 0.74
C GLN A 300 -53.46 -4.87 -0.50
N GLU A 301 -54.48 -5.71 -0.32
CA GLU A 301 -55.38 -6.10 -1.40
C GLU A 301 -56.24 -4.91 -1.88
N MET A 302 -56.66 -4.02 -0.99
CA MET A 302 -57.31 -2.76 -1.39
C MET A 302 -56.33 -1.83 -2.13
N GLU A 303 -55.11 -1.67 -1.63
CA GLU A 303 -54.04 -0.90 -2.30
C GLU A 303 -53.78 -1.42 -3.72
N PHE A 304 -53.68 -2.75 -3.87
CA PHE A 304 -53.52 -3.39 -5.19
C PHE A 304 -54.68 -3.04 -6.14
N ARG A 305 -55.92 -3.12 -5.67
CA ARG A 305 -57.11 -2.81 -6.47
C ARG A 305 -57.12 -1.35 -6.93
N LEU A 306 -56.79 -0.43 -6.02
CA LEU A 306 -56.78 1.01 -6.28
C LEU A 306 -55.56 1.50 -7.06
N ALA A 307 -54.47 0.72 -7.09
CA ALA A 307 -53.26 1.10 -7.80
C ALA A 307 -53.52 1.33 -9.30
N THR A 308 -53.16 2.53 -9.76
CA THR A 308 -53.24 2.99 -11.16
C THR A 308 -51.88 2.99 -11.87
N ILE A 309 -50.78 2.92 -11.11
CA ILE A 309 -49.40 2.91 -11.60
C ILE A 309 -48.62 1.70 -11.10
N CYS A 310 -47.71 1.21 -11.93
CA CYS A 310 -46.77 0.13 -11.58
C CYS A 310 -45.71 0.66 -10.61
N HIS A 311 -45.51 -0.01 -9.47
CA HIS A 311 -44.50 0.42 -8.49
C HIS A 311 -43.04 0.21 -8.94
N ILE A 312 -42.81 -0.59 -9.99
CA ILE A 312 -41.46 -0.90 -10.49
C ILE A 312 -41.00 0.13 -11.52
N CYS A 313 -41.85 0.47 -12.49
CA CYS A 313 -41.50 1.34 -13.60
C CYS A 313 -42.24 2.69 -13.57
N GLU A 314 -43.12 2.89 -12.58
CA GLU A 314 -43.88 4.12 -12.32
C GLU A 314 -44.84 4.53 -13.46
N LYS A 315 -45.12 3.62 -14.41
CA LYS A 315 -46.03 3.87 -15.54
C LYS A 315 -47.45 3.34 -15.28
N PRO A 316 -48.48 3.94 -15.91
CA PRO A 316 -49.86 3.50 -15.77
C PRO A 316 -50.11 2.05 -16.24
N PHE A 317 -51.10 1.39 -15.64
CA PHE A 317 -51.63 0.12 -16.15
C PHE A 317 -52.46 0.32 -17.41
N LYS A 318 -52.46 -0.68 -18.30
CA LYS A 318 -53.27 -0.70 -19.53
C LYS A 318 -53.84 -2.10 -19.72
N ASP A 319 -54.97 -2.21 -20.40
CA ASP A 319 -55.60 -3.49 -20.76
C ASP A 319 -54.91 -4.13 -21.98
N THR A 320 -53.60 -4.36 -21.87
CA THR A 320 -52.81 -5.19 -22.80
C THR A 320 -52.05 -6.24 -22.00
N GLU A 321 -51.73 -7.40 -22.58
CA GLU A 321 -51.10 -8.51 -21.82
C GLU A 321 -49.81 -8.08 -21.08
N ASP A 322 -48.94 -7.31 -21.72
CA ASP A 322 -47.68 -6.84 -21.13
C ASP A 322 -47.86 -5.79 -20.04
N HIS A 323 -49.00 -5.09 -20.02
CA HIS A 323 -49.35 -4.04 -19.06
C HIS A 323 -50.47 -4.46 -18.10
N LYS A 324 -50.86 -5.74 -18.11
CA LYS A 324 -51.81 -6.31 -17.17
C LYS A 324 -51.26 -6.18 -15.75
N LYS A 325 -52.11 -5.74 -14.83
CA LYS A 325 -51.79 -5.54 -13.42
C LYS A 325 -51.62 -6.88 -12.69
N THR A 326 -50.46 -7.12 -12.09
CA THR A 326 -50.07 -8.31 -11.33
C THR A 326 -49.60 -7.94 -9.93
N ARG A 327 -49.65 -8.91 -9.00
CA ARG A 327 -49.17 -8.74 -7.62
C ARG A 327 -47.71 -9.17 -7.52
N ASP A 328 -46.80 -8.22 -7.40
CA ASP A 328 -45.39 -8.51 -7.09
C ASP A 328 -45.23 -8.81 -5.61
N HIS A 329 -44.38 -9.77 -5.29
CA HIS A 329 -44.07 -10.14 -3.92
C HIS A 329 -42.61 -10.59 -3.80
N ASN A 330 -42.08 -10.49 -2.60
CA ASN A 330 -40.76 -11.00 -2.31
C ASN A 330 -40.79 -12.54 -2.26
N HIS A 331 -40.10 -13.20 -3.19
CA HIS A 331 -40.02 -14.66 -3.28
C HIS A 331 -39.33 -15.33 -2.07
N LEU A 332 -38.63 -14.59 -1.23
CA LEU A 332 -37.97 -15.11 -0.02
C LEU A 332 -38.86 -15.01 1.23
N THR A 333 -39.72 -13.98 1.32
CA THR A 333 -40.56 -13.74 2.52
C THR A 333 -42.06 -13.88 2.27
N GLY A 334 -42.49 -14.00 1.01
CA GLY A 334 -43.89 -13.97 0.60
C GLY A 334 -44.52 -12.58 0.66
N MET A 335 -43.87 -11.57 1.24
CA MET A 335 -44.47 -10.26 1.47
C MET A 335 -44.75 -9.52 0.17
N TYR A 336 -45.98 -9.02 0.03
CA TYR A 336 -46.38 -8.16 -1.07
C TYR A 336 -45.52 -6.88 -1.15
N ARG A 337 -45.11 -6.53 -2.38
CA ARG A 337 -44.30 -5.33 -2.66
C ARG A 337 -45.10 -4.22 -3.32
N GLY A 338 -46.03 -4.58 -4.20
CA GLY A 338 -46.83 -3.59 -4.91
C GLY A 338 -47.47 -4.14 -6.19
N ALA A 339 -48.33 -3.31 -6.79
CA ALA A 339 -48.92 -3.61 -8.08
C ALA A 339 -47.85 -3.41 -9.15
N SER A 340 -47.69 -4.38 -10.04
CA SER A 340 -46.69 -4.36 -11.11
C SER A 340 -47.33 -4.70 -12.44
N HIS A 341 -46.71 -4.30 -13.56
CA HIS A 341 -47.04 -4.91 -14.85
C HIS A 341 -46.54 -6.35 -14.86
N ASN A 342 -47.25 -7.24 -15.56
CA ASN A 342 -46.81 -8.63 -15.73
C ASN A 342 -45.36 -8.71 -16.25
N SER A 343 -45.04 -7.91 -17.27
CA SER A 343 -43.69 -7.82 -17.85
C SER A 343 -42.65 -7.30 -16.85
N CYS A 344 -42.97 -6.29 -16.04
CA CYS A 344 -42.08 -5.79 -15.00
C CYS A 344 -41.85 -6.86 -13.93
N ASN A 345 -42.90 -7.55 -13.49
CA ASN A 345 -42.85 -8.60 -12.48
C ASN A 345 -41.90 -9.74 -12.89
N LEU A 346 -42.06 -10.26 -14.11
CA LEU A 346 -41.23 -11.36 -14.63
C LEU A 346 -39.74 -10.98 -14.77
N ASN A 347 -39.46 -9.70 -15.02
CA ASN A 347 -38.10 -9.18 -15.17
C ASN A 347 -37.47 -8.73 -13.85
N TYR A 348 -38.25 -8.54 -12.79
CA TYR A 348 -37.78 -8.12 -11.48
C TYR A 348 -37.20 -9.30 -10.70
N LYS A 349 -36.08 -9.84 -11.19
CA LYS A 349 -35.43 -11.04 -10.65
C LYS A 349 -34.48 -10.70 -9.52
N ASN A 350 -34.45 -11.58 -8.51
CA ASN A 350 -33.44 -11.51 -7.45
C ASN A 350 -32.03 -11.68 -8.05
N SER A 351 -31.07 -10.93 -7.50
CA SER A 351 -29.66 -11.12 -7.83
C SER A 351 -29.17 -12.44 -7.23
N PHE A 352 -28.53 -13.28 -8.05
CA PHE A 352 -27.81 -14.47 -7.60
C PHE A 352 -26.37 -14.15 -7.14
N SER A 353 -26.02 -12.85 -7.02
CA SER A 353 -24.71 -12.42 -6.56
C SER A 353 -24.71 -12.11 -5.06
N VAL A 354 -23.89 -12.83 -4.30
CA VAL A 354 -23.67 -12.63 -2.87
C VAL A 354 -22.36 -11.85 -2.66
N PRO A 355 -22.39 -10.65 -2.08
CA PRO A 355 -21.17 -9.92 -1.79
C PRO A 355 -20.43 -10.54 -0.60
N ILE A 356 -19.13 -10.79 -0.76
CA ILE A 356 -18.20 -11.13 0.32
C ILE A 356 -17.34 -9.90 0.59
N VAL A 357 -17.51 -9.32 1.77
CA VAL A 357 -16.87 -8.06 2.13
C VAL A 357 -15.62 -8.35 2.96
N LEU A 358 -14.46 -7.96 2.45
CA LEU A 358 -13.18 -8.05 3.13
C LEU A 358 -12.55 -6.66 3.16
N HIS A 359 -11.97 -6.29 4.30
CA HIS A 359 -11.40 -4.95 4.46
C HIS A 359 -9.93 -4.95 4.04
N ASN A 360 -9.58 -4.11 3.06
CA ASN A 360 -8.26 -4.08 2.43
C ASN A 360 -7.92 -5.35 1.62
N LEU A 361 -8.97 -5.97 1.05
CA LEU A 361 -8.88 -7.15 0.18
C LEU A 361 -7.78 -7.03 -0.88
N SER A 362 -7.75 -5.89 -1.59
CA SER A 362 -6.91 -5.71 -2.79
C SER A 362 -5.41 -5.77 -2.50
N ASN A 363 -5.01 -5.50 -1.25
CA ASN A 363 -3.61 -5.38 -0.85
C ASN A 363 -3.14 -6.47 0.13
N TYR A 364 -4.06 -7.30 0.64
CA TYR A 364 -3.74 -8.28 1.69
C TYR A 364 -4.46 -9.62 1.47
N ASP A 365 -5.68 -9.79 2.00
CA ASP A 365 -6.37 -11.09 2.07
C ASP A 365 -6.63 -11.72 0.71
N GLY A 366 -6.82 -10.89 -0.33
CA GLY A 366 -7.12 -11.37 -1.68
C GLY A 366 -6.06 -12.30 -2.23
N HIS A 367 -4.79 -12.08 -1.88
CA HIS A 367 -3.66 -12.90 -2.35
C HIS A 367 -3.68 -14.32 -1.78
N PHE A 368 -4.12 -14.49 -0.52
CA PHE A 368 -4.20 -15.81 0.12
C PHE A 368 -5.43 -16.58 -0.36
N ILE A 369 -6.56 -15.89 -0.49
CA ILE A 369 -7.85 -16.52 -0.77
C ILE A 369 -8.00 -16.91 -2.24
N ILE A 370 -7.57 -16.05 -3.17
CA ILE A 370 -7.89 -16.23 -4.58
C ILE A 370 -7.28 -17.51 -5.18
N SER A 371 -6.06 -17.88 -4.75
CA SER A 371 -5.37 -19.07 -5.26
C SER A 371 -6.14 -20.36 -4.97
N GLU A 372 -6.81 -20.40 -3.82
CA GLU A 372 -7.59 -21.54 -3.36
C GLU A 372 -8.99 -21.53 -3.98
N VAL A 373 -9.67 -20.39 -3.93
CA VAL A 373 -11.04 -20.21 -4.46
C VAL A 373 -11.08 -20.42 -5.99
N ALA A 374 -9.97 -20.17 -6.69
CA ALA A 374 -9.84 -20.39 -8.13
C ALA A 374 -9.65 -21.86 -8.52
N LYS A 375 -9.40 -22.79 -7.58
CA LYS A 375 -9.20 -24.22 -7.90
C LYS A 375 -10.47 -24.89 -8.38
N THR A 376 -11.63 -24.47 -7.89
CA THR A 376 -12.93 -24.94 -8.37
C THR A 376 -13.61 -23.82 -9.15
N GLY A 377 -14.61 -24.12 -9.98
CA GLY A 377 -15.41 -23.11 -10.71
C GLY A 377 -14.61 -22.12 -11.56
N SER A 378 -15.21 -20.99 -11.92
CA SER A 378 -14.55 -19.93 -12.69
C SER A 378 -14.43 -18.65 -11.88
N ILE A 379 -13.34 -17.90 -12.12
CA ILE A 379 -13.10 -16.60 -11.53
C ILE A 379 -13.17 -15.52 -12.61
N TYR A 380 -13.97 -14.50 -12.37
CA TYR A 380 -14.00 -13.27 -13.16
C TYR A 380 -13.29 -12.17 -12.37
N LEU A 381 -12.20 -11.65 -12.93
CA LEU A 381 -11.38 -10.63 -12.28
C LEU A 381 -11.73 -9.23 -12.78
N LEU A 382 -11.74 -8.26 -11.87
CA LEU A 382 -11.62 -6.84 -12.20
C LEU A 382 -10.23 -6.36 -11.78
N PRO A 383 -9.18 -6.56 -12.60
CA PRO A 383 -7.81 -6.25 -12.23
C PRO A 383 -7.52 -4.74 -12.26
N ILE A 384 -6.65 -4.28 -11.35
CA ILE A 384 -5.92 -3.01 -11.51
C ILE A 384 -4.62 -3.27 -12.25
N ASN A 385 -3.91 -4.31 -11.81
CA ASN A 385 -2.66 -4.76 -12.41
C ASN A 385 -2.53 -6.28 -12.20
N LYS A 386 -1.39 -6.88 -12.58
CA LYS A 386 -1.16 -8.33 -12.47
C LYS A 386 -1.20 -8.86 -11.02
N GLU A 387 -0.96 -7.99 -10.04
CA GLU A 387 -0.89 -8.37 -8.62
C GLU A 387 -2.15 -7.96 -7.85
N ARG A 388 -2.83 -6.89 -8.24
CA ARG A 388 -3.94 -6.29 -7.48
C ARG A 388 -5.25 -6.34 -8.24
N TYR A 389 -6.29 -6.81 -7.56
CA TYR A 389 -7.66 -6.88 -8.08
C TYR A 389 -8.56 -5.91 -7.32
N ILE A 390 -9.43 -5.19 -8.03
CA ILE A 390 -10.48 -4.36 -7.42
C ILE A 390 -11.50 -5.24 -6.73
N SER A 391 -11.88 -6.32 -7.40
CA SER A 391 -12.87 -7.28 -7.01
C SER A 391 -12.65 -8.53 -7.86
N PHE A 392 -13.03 -9.68 -7.35
CA PHE A 392 -13.13 -10.88 -8.14
C PHE A 392 -14.43 -11.59 -7.82
N THR A 393 -15.00 -12.26 -8.83
CA THR A 393 -16.26 -12.97 -8.72
C THR A 393 -16.02 -14.44 -8.98
N LYS A 394 -16.42 -15.27 -8.02
CA LYS A 394 -16.38 -16.71 -8.07
C LYS A 394 -17.74 -17.24 -8.52
N THR A 395 -17.76 -18.02 -9.59
CA THR A 395 -18.95 -18.79 -9.98
C THR A 395 -18.91 -20.18 -9.38
N MET A 396 -20.09 -20.67 -9.03
CA MET A 396 -20.26 -21.98 -8.43
C MET A 396 -20.59 -23.02 -9.51
N PRO A 397 -19.89 -24.16 -9.55
CA PRO A 397 -20.28 -25.26 -10.43
C PRO A 397 -21.73 -25.67 -10.16
N HIS A 398 -22.52 -25.87 -11.21
CA HIS A 398 -23.91 -26.34 -11.12
C HIS A 398 -24.87 -25.41 -10.35
N SER A 399 -24.52 -24.14 -10.17
CA SER A 399 -25.37 -23.14 -9.51
C SER A 399 -25.30 -21.79 -10.23
N ASN A 400 -26.39 -21.03 -10.15
CA ASN A 400 -26.42 -19.64 -10.66
C ASN A 400 -25.81 -18.64 -9.66
N ILE A 401 -25.47 -19.09 -8.45
CA ILE A 401 -24.89 -18.26 -7.40
C ILE A 401 -23.47 -17.82 -7.78
N LYS A 402 -23.20 -16.54 -7.51
CA LYS A 402 -21.91 -15.90 -7.71
C LYS A 402 -21.49 -15.24 -6.41
N PHE A 403 -20.28 -15.53 -5.95
CA PHE A 403 -19.69 -14.83 -4.80
C PHE A 403 -18.80 -13.71 -5.29
N ARG A 404 -19.18 -12.46 -5.00
CA ARG A 404 -18.43 -11.28 -5.41
C ARG A 404 -17.63 -10.74 -4.24
N PHE A 405 -16.32 -10.93 -4.28
CA PHE A 405 -15.39 -10.41 -3.30
C PHE A 405 -15.18 -8.92 -3.51
N ILE A 406 -15.44 -8.11 -2.49
CA ILE A 406 -15.34 -6.65 -2.55
C ILE A 406 -14.44 -6.13 -1.43
N ASP A 407 -13.73 -5.05 -1.73
CA ASP A 407 -12.82 -4.39 -0.81
C ASP A 407 -13.51 -3.21 -0.10
N SER A 408 -13.82 -3.36 1.18
CA SER A 408 -14.46 -2.27 1.92
C SER A 408 -13.58 -1.05 2.15
N PHE A 409 -12.25 -1.20 2.10
CA PHE A 409 -11.34 -0.07 2.29
C PHE A 409 -11.49 0.99 1.19
N ARG A 410 -12.06 0.62 0.03
CA ARG A 410 -12.31 1.56 -1.08
C ARG A 410 -13.42 2.56 -0.80
N PHE A 411 -14.33 2.25 0.11
CA PHE A 411 -15.43 3.14 0.50
C PHE A 411 -15.41 3.48 1.99
N LEU A 412 -14.59 2.80 2.79
CA LEU A 412 -14.29 3.11 4.20
C LEU A 412 -12.76 3.15 4.37
N ALA A 413 -12.14 4.25 3.94
CA ALA A 413 -10.68 4.40 3.83
C ALA A 413 -9.98 4.70 5.15
N GLU A 414 -10.32 3.97 6.21
CA GLU A 414 -9.75 4.06 7.55
C GLU A 414 -9.47 2.67 8.11
N SER A 415 -8.65 2.56 9.16
CA SER A 415 -8.40 1.26 9.80
C SER A 415 -9.67 0.69 10.45
N LEU A 416 -9.81 -0.65 10.49
CA LEU A 416 -10.92 -1.28 11.20
C LEU A 416 -11.02 -0.81 12.67
N ASP A 417 -9.88 -0.61 13.33
CA ASP A 417 -9.80 -0.10 14.70
C ASP A 417 -10.46 1.28 14.83
N LYS A 418 -10.16 2.18 13.88
CA LYS A 418 -10.76 3.51 13.86
C LYS A 418 -12.24 3.46 13.52
N LEU A 419 -12.62 2.64 12.54
CA LEU A 419 -14.02 2.49 12.12
C LEU A 419 -14.89 1.89 13.24
N SER A 420 -14.41 0.88 13.95
CA SER A 420 -15.12 0.30 15.09
C SER A 420 -15.23 1.26 16.27
N SER A 421 -14.27 2.18 16.44
CA SER A 421 -14.31 3.18 17.52
C SER A 421 -15.47 4.17 17.41
N TYR A 422 -16.08 4.30 16.23
CA TYR A 422 -17.27 5.14 16.03
C TYR A 422 -18.57 4.47 16.45
N LEU A 423 -18.55 3.15 16.67
CA LEU A 423 -19.73 2.39 17.07
C LEU A 423 -19.83 2.34 18.60
N THR A 424 -21.02 2.57 19.12
CA THR A 424 -21.37 2.28 20.50
C THR A 424 -21.60 0.78 20.70
N ASN A 425 -21.53 0.30 21.94
CA ASN A 425 -21.76 -1.11 22.26
C ASN A 425 -23.13 -1.62 21.78
N ASN A 426 -24.15 -0.75 21.75
CA ASN A 426 -25.51 -1.11 21.32
C ASN A 426 -25.64 -1.21 19.79
N GLU A 427 -24.71 -0.63 19.03
CA GLU A 427 -24.70 -0.68 17.55
C GLU A 427 -23.98 -1.94 17.03
N LEU A 428 -23.23 -2.64 17.88
CA LEU A 428 -22.55 -3.91 17.58
C LEU A 428 -23.51 -5.11 17.60
N LEU A 429 -24.65 -4.99 16.89
CA LEU A 429 -25.78 -5.92 16.96
C LEU A 429 -25.40 -7.37 16.63
N ASN A 430 -24.64 -7.58 15.54
CA ASN A 430 -24.24 -8.93 15.14
C ASN A 430 -23.28 -9.56 16.16
N LEU A 431 -22.36 -8.76 16.73
CA LEU A 431 -21.44 -9.23 17.77
C LEU A 431 -22.20 -9.57 19.06
N ARG A 432 -23.14 -8.72 19.48
CA ARG A 432 -23.97 -8.96 20.66
C ARG A 432 -24.86 -10.19 20.51
N LYS A 433 -25.36 -10.45 19.31
CA LYS A 433 -26.13 -11.66 19.02
C LYS A 433 -25.28 -12.92 19.15
N GLU A 434 -24.09 -12.92 18.54
CA GLU A 434 -23.18 -14.08 18.60
C GLU A 434 -22.76 -14.38 20.04
N PHE A 435 -22.48 -13.34 20.81
CA PHE A 435 -22.03 -13.43 22.20
C PHE A 435 -23.13 -13.01 23.20
N HIS A 436 -24.37 -13.44 22.96
CA HIS A 436 -25.53 -13.02 23.76
C HIS A 436 -25.48 -13.52 25.21
N ASP A 437 -24.78 -14.63 25.45
CA ASP A 437 -24.61 -15.22 26.79
C ASP A 437 -23.54 -14.51 27.64
N LEU A 438 -22.76 -13.59 27.06
CA LEU A 438 -21.78 -12.83 27.82
C LEU A 438 -22.43 -11.69 28.61
N ASP A 439 -22.00 -11.52 29.85
CA ASP A 439 -22.31 -10.33 30.62
C ASP A 439 -21.74 -9.06 29.97
N ASP A 440 -22.31 -7.90 30.28
CA ASP A 440 -21.91 -6.62 29.66
C ASP A 440 -20.42 -6.27 29.92
N GLY A 441 -19.87 -6.72 31.04
CA GLY A 441 -18.46 -6.53 31.39
C GLY A 441 -17.54 -7.33 30.46
N LYS A 442 -17.81 -8.62 30.28
CA LYS A 442 -17.09 -9.47 29.31
C LYS A 442 -17.33 -9.02 27.88
N PHE A 443 -18.56 -8.67 27.51
CA PHE A 443 -18.88 -8.19 26.17
C PHE A 443 -18.09 -6.94 25.81
N LYS A 444 -17.98 -5.97 26.73
CA LYS A 444 -17.18 -4.75 26.53
C LYS A 444 -15.70 -5.03 26.24
N LEU A 445 -15.15 -6.15 26.72
CA LEU A 445 -13.77 -6.54 26.38
C LEU A 445 -13.62 -6.94 24.92
N LEU A 446 -14.69 -7.40 24.26
CA LEU A 446 -14.68 -7.82 22.85
C LEU A 446 -14.87 -6.66 21.86
N THR A 447 -15.23 -5.47 22.33
CA THR A 447 -15.50 -4.31 21.44
C THR A 447 -14.24 -3.50 21.10
N ARG A 448 -13.13 -3.78 21.78
CA ARG A 448 -11.79 -3.25 21.46
C ARG A 448 -11.04 -4.21 20.56
N LYS A 449 -10.20 -3.67 19.67
CA LYS A 449 -9.23 -4.46 18.92
C LYS A 449 -8.27 -5.20 19.86
N GLY A 450 -8.22 -6.52 19.73
CA GLY A 450 -7.26 -7.36 20.45
C GLY A 450 -5.82 -7.17 19.95
N VAL A 451 -4.87 -7.56 20.79
CA VAL A 451 -3.45 -7.64 20.44
C VAL A 451 -3.03 -9.09 20.20
N PHE A 452 -2.14 -9.30 19.24
CA PHE A 452 -1.70 -10.63 18.84
C PHE A 452 -0.20 -10.61 18.57
N PRO A 453 0.57 -11.58 19.08
CA PRO A 453 2.03 -11.58 18.96
C PRO A 453 2.46 -12.17 17.59
N TYR A 454 2.20 -11.42 16.52
CA TYR A 454 2.41 -11.89 15.13
C TYR A 454 3.82 -12.44 14.87
N ASP A 455 4.84 -11.83 15.49
CA ASP A 455 6.23 -12.21 15.29
C ASP A 455 6.68 -13.41 16.10
N TYR A 456 6.00 -13.68 17.20
CA TYR A 456 6.19 -14.88 18.00
C TYR A 456 5.62 -16.11 17.30
N ILE A 457 4.46 -15.98 16.63
CA ILE A 457 3.79 -17.07 15.91
C ILE A 457 4.47 -17.33 14.55
N ASP A 458 5.64 -17.97 14.60
CA ASP A 458 6.41 -18.39 13.42
C ASP A 458 6.03 -19.79 12.89
N LYS A 459 5.25 -20.55 13.67
CA LYS A 459 4.77 -21.90 13.36
C LYS A 459 3.37 -22.11 13.91
N ILE A 460 2.56 -22.91 13.22
CA ILE A 460 1.17 -23.19 13.63
C ILE A 460 1.08 -23.89 14.99
N ASP A 461 2.09 -24.68 15.36
CA ASP A 461 2.13 -25.40 16.64
C ASP A 461 2.14 -24.45 17.84
N LYS A 462 2.62 -23.21 17.67
CA LYS A 462 2.60 -22.21 18.74
C LYS A 462 1.18 -21.78 19.14
N LEU A 463 0.18 -22.01 18.29
CA LEU A 463 -1.23 -21.82 18.64
C LEU A 463 -1.72 -22.82 19.70
N GLN A 464 -0.94 -23.85 20.02
CA GLN A 464 -1.24 -24.81 21.09
C GLN A 464 -0.60 -24.45 22.43
N VAL A 465 0.21 -23.38 22.48
CA VAL A 465 0.80 -22.91 23.74
C VAL A 465 -0.32 -22.47 24.68
N THR A 466 -0.32 -23.00 25.89
CA THR A 466 -1.40 -22.84 26.88
C THR A 466 -1.17 -21.70 27.86
N GLN A 467 -0.22 -20.82 27.55
CA GLN A 467 0.13 -19.65 28.35
C GLN A 467 0.21 -18.43 27.44
N LEU A 468 -0.16 -17.27 27.98
CA LEU A 468 0.03 -16.01 27.29
C LEU A 468 1.54 -15.73 27.21
N PRO A 469 2.09 -15.42 26.01
CA PRO A 469 3.49 -15.03 25.84
C PRO A 469 3.90 -13.87 26.76
N ASP A 470 5.18 -13.81 27.09
CA ASP A 470 5.74 -12.70 27.85
C ASP A 470 5.63 -11.39 27.04
N GLN A 471 5.64 -10.24 27.72
CA GLN A 471 5.42 -8.94 27.07
C GLN A 471 6.44 -8.66 25.96
N GLU A 472 7.69 -9.10 26.13
CA GLU A 472 8.77 -8.97 25.16
C GLU A 472 8.50 -9.78 23.87
N GLU A 473 7.73 -10.86 23.95
CA GLU A 473 7.38 -11.72 22.80
C GLU A 473 6.33 -11.08 21.88
N PHE A 474 5.69 -9.99 22.33
CA PHE A 474 4.79 -9.16 21.50
C PHE A 474 5.54 -8.10 20.67
N TYR A 475 6.88 -8.07 20.70
CA TYR A 475 7.67 -7.12 19.92
C TYR A 475 7.37 -7.23 18.41
N ASN A 476 6.98 -6.11 17.82
CA ASN A 476 6.62 -6.00 16.41
C ASN A 476 7.84 -5.58 15.60
N LYS A 477 8.47 -6.50 14.87
CA LYS A 477 9.68 -6.19 14.10
C LYS A 477 9.39 -5.40 12.83
N LEU A 478 8.14 -5.38 12.35
CA LEU A 478 7.73 -4.55 11.20
C LEU A 478 7.70 -3.05 11.58
N MET A 479 7.20 -2.75 12.78
CA MET A 479 7.09 -1.39 13.33
C MET A 479 8.27 -1.00 14.22
N ASP A 480 9.15 -1.96 14.52
CA ASP A 480 10.31 -1.82 15.41
C ASP A 480 9.91 -1.24 16.78
N ASN A 481 8.87 -1.82 17.38
CA ASN A 481 8.35 -1.37 18.67
C ASN A 481 7.83 -2.51 19.55
N ASN A 482 7.86 -2.27 20.86
CA ASN A 482 7.20 -3.14 21.84
C ASN A 482 5.70 -2.81 21.91
N ILE A 483 4.93 -3.78 22.38
CA ILE A 483 3.56 -3.55 22.83
C ILE A 483 3.53 -2.58 24.01
N SER A 484 2.47 -1.78 24.12
CA SER A 484 2.27 -0.92 25.28
C SER A 484 1.90 -1.73 26.53
N ASP A 485 2.25 -1.24 27.72
CA ASP A 485 1.86 -1.90 28.98
C ASP A 485 0.34 -1.97 29.14
N GLU A 486 -0.39 -0.99 28.60
CA GLU A 486 -1.86 -0.98 28.62
C GLU A 486 -2.44 -2.11 27.77
N ASP A 487 -1.93 -2.28 26.55
CA ASP A 487 -2.37 -3.33 25.64
C ASP A 487 -2.00 -4.72 26.18
N TYR A 488 -0.82 -4.88 26.78
CA TYR A 488 -0.43 -6.15 27.38
C TYR A 488 -1.29 -6.50 28.62
N ARG A 489 -1.55 -5.54 29.51
CA ARG A 489 -2.51 -5.73 30.61
C ARG A 489 -3.90 -6.09 30.10
N HIS A 490 -4.33 -5.50 28.99
CA HIS A 490 -5.60 -5.85 28.35
C HIS A 490 -5.60 -7.29 27.84
N ALA A 491 -4.52 -7.75 27.20
CA ALA A 491 -4.36 -9.14 26.77
C ALA A 491 -4.42 -10.12 27.96
N GLN A 492 -3.74 -9.81 29.06
CA GLN A 492 -3.80 -10.60 30.30
C GLN A 492 -5.22 -10.68 30.86
N ASN A 493 -5.93 -9.55 30.87
CA ASN A 493 -7.32 -9.52 31.34
C ASN A 493 -8.24 -10.38 30.45
N ILE A 494 -8.09 -10.30 29.11
CA ILE A 494 -8.85 -11.16 28.18
C ILE A 494 -8.52 -12.63 28.44
N TRP A 495 -7.24 -13.00 28.48
CA TRP A 495 -6.79 -14.38 28.71
C TRP A 495 -7.43 -14.99 29.95
N ASN A 496 -7.44 -14.24 31.06
CA ASN A 496 -7.97 -14.69 32.34
C ASN A 496 -9.51 -14.68 32.37
N LYS A 497 -10.17 -13.64 31.86
CA LYS A 497 -11.64 -13.49 31.92
C LYS A 497 -12.39 -14.49 31.03
N PHE A 498 -11.76 -14.89 29.93
CA PHE A 498 -12.31 -15.84 28.96
C PHE A 498 -11.75 -17.25 29.13
N GLU A 499 -10.89 -17.49 30.13
CA GLU A 499 -10.27 -18.80 30.39
C GLU A 499 -9.63 -19.40 29.12
N ILE A 500 -8.88 -18.56 28.40
CA ILE A 500 -8.29 -18.93 27.11
C ILE A 500 -7.32 -20.09 27.33
N LYS A 501 -7.55 -21.19 26.61
CA LYS A 501 -6.80 -22.44 26.77
C LYS A 501 -5.52 -22.48 25.96
N ASN A 502 -5.49 -21.80 24.81
CA ASN A 502 -4.35 -21.73 23.91
C ASN A 502 -4.41 -20.48 23.01
N LEU A 503 -3.27 -20.14 22.39
CA LEU A 503 -3.08 -18.93 21.58
C LEU A 503 -3.92 -18.84 20.30
#